data_AF-A0A943XM11-F1
#
_entry.id   AF-A0A943XM11-F1
#
_cell.length_a   1.000
_cell.length_b   1.000
_cell.length_c   1.000
_cell.angle_alpha   90.00
_cell.angle_beta   90.00
_cell.angle_gamma   90.00
#
_symmetry.space_group_name_H-M   'P 1'
#
loop_
_entity.id
_entity.type
_entity.pdbx_description
1 polymer ?
#
loop_
_entity_poly.entity_id
_entity_poly.type
_entity_poly.pdbx_seq_one_letter_code
_entity_poly.pdbx_strand_id
1 'polypeptide(L)'
;MDNLRQMLATMSPEEFSAAARERELEEWRSINRFCGKCGSSMQPHANAAERALVCPKCGYAAYPKLSPAVIVLVTKGNKILLQRNTHYKFRNWTLVAGFVDAGENFEDAVRREVMEEASIEVRDLRYFGSQTWPFPSNIMIGFRAEYASGELTADGEEVVESGWFDKANLPEIPLKGSIARAMIDAWLEEQDAAQRDA
;
A
#
# COMPACT_ATOMS: atom_id res chain seq x y z
N MET A 1 9.85 5.94 -17.71
CA MET A 1 8.65 5.76 -16.88
C MET A 1 8.87 4.82 -15.69
N ASP A 2 9.79 3.85 -15.78
CA ASP A 2 10.23 2.97 -14.66
C ASP A 2 11.15 3.59 -13.60
N ASN A 3 11.57 4.85 -13.78
CA ASN A 3 12.71 5.42 -13.03
C ASN A 3 12.35 5.89 -11.61
N LEU A 4 11.17 6.47 -11.36
CA LEU A 4 10.87 7.05 -10.04
C LEU A 4 10.86 5.99 -8.91
N ARG A 5 10.43 4.75 -9.20
CA ARG A 5 10.48 3.66 -8.22
C ARG A 5 11.92 3.22 -7.90
N GLN A 6 12.81 3.27 -8.90
CA GLN A 6 14.23 2.97 -8.70
C GLN A 6 14.95 4.09 -7.92
N MET A 7 14.43 5.32 -8.01
CA MET A 7 14.94 6.48 -7.29
C MET A 7 14.56 6.52 -5.79
N LEU A 8 13.66 5.64 -5.32
CA LEU A 8 13.34 5.47 -3.88
C LEU A 8 14.60 5.21 -3.02
N ALA A 9 15.59 4.53 -3.61
CA ALA A 9 16.82 4.19 -2.91
C ALA A 9 17.88 5.31 -2.94
N THR A 10 17.71 6.34 -3.77
CA THR A 10 18.75 7.34 -4.05
C THR A 10 18.34 8.77 -3.73
N MET A 11 17.04 9.07 -3.59
CA MET A 11 16.53 10.39 -3.22
C MET A 11 16.27 10.48 -1.71
N SER A 12 16.33 11.69 -1.16
CA SER A 12 15.79 11.92 0.18
C SER A 12 14.26 11.74 0.19
N PRO A 13 13.65 11.44 1.35
CA PRO A 13 12.19 11.31 1.46
C PRO A 13 11.43 12.57 1.00
N GLU A 14 12.01 13.75 1.23
CA GLU A 14 11.43 15.04 0.88
C GLU A 14 11.42 15.27 -0.64
N GLU A 15 12.57 15.03 -1.29
CA GLU A 15 12.68 15.15 -2.75
C GLU A 15 11.79 14.12 -3.45
N PHE A 16 11.74 12.89 -2.94
CA PHE A 16 10.86 11.84 -3.48
C PHE A 16 9.38 12.25 -3.37
N SER A 17 8.95 12.75 -2.22
CA SER A 17 7.57 13.21 -1.99
C SER A 17 7.18 14.36 -2.92
N ALA A 18 8.09 15.34 -3.12
CA ALA A 18 7.85 16.45 -4.03
C ALA A 18 7.70 15.98 -5.48
N ALA A 19 8.61 15.12 -5.96
CA ALA A 19 8.59 14.58 -7.31
C ALA A 19 7.37 13.67 -7.55
N ALA A 20 7.02 12.84 -6.57
CA ALA A 20 5.83 11.99 -6.58
C ALA A 20 4.56 12.83 -6.75
N ARG A 21 4.41 13.89 -5.94
CA ARG A 21 3.25 14.79 -5.98
C ARG A 21 3.12 15.47 -7.34
N GLU A 22 4.21 15.99 -7.89
CA GLU A 22 4.17 16.67 -9.19
C GLU A 22 3.71 15.73 -10.30
N ARG A 23 4.29 14.53 -10.35
CA ARG A 23 3.90 13.48 -11.29
C ARG A 23 2.43 13.09 -11.16
N GLU A 24 1.95 12.84 -9.94
CA GLU A 24 0.55 12.47 -9.70
C GLU A 24 -0.41 13.57 -10.15
N LEU A 25 -0.07 14.84 -9.88
CA LEU A 25 -0.89 15.98 -10.31
C LEU A 25 -0.87 16.17 -11.82
N GLU A 26 0.27 15.96 -12.48
CA GLU A 26 0.38 16.03 -13.94
C GLU A 26 -0.45 14.92 -14.60
N GLU A 27 -0.31 13.68 -14.14
CA GLU A 27 -1.06 12.55 -14.66
C GLU A 27 -2.56 12.73 -14.43
N TRP A 28 -2.96 13.15 -13.22
CA TRP A 28 -4.35 13.44 -12.92
C TRP A 28 -4.94 14.50 -13.87
N ARG A 29 -4.19 15.58 -14.17
CA ARG A 29 -4.63 16.60 -15.16
C ARG A 29 -4.74 16.01 -16.56
N SER A 30 -3.81 15.14 -16.96
CA SER A 30 -3.76 14.53 -18.29
C SER A 30 -4.99 13.66 -18.58
N ILE A 31 -5.47 12.92 -17.57
CA ILE A 31 -6.63 12.02 -17.68
C ILE A 31 -7.97 12.69 -17.37
N ASN A 32 -7.97 13.91 -16.78
CA ASN A 32 -9.19 14.68 -16.49
C ASN A 32 -9.40 15.88 -17.43
N ARG A 33 -8.95 15.80 -18.70
CA ARG A 33 -9.10 16.87 -19.70
C ARG A 33 -10.57 17.17 -20.08
N PHE A 34 -11.45 16.19 -19.94
CA PHE A 34 -12.87 16.29 -20.24
C PHE A 34 -13.71 15.92 -19.01
N CYS A 35 -14.87 16.55 -18.89
CA CYS A 35 -15.79 16.36 -17.78
C CYS A 35 -16.43 14.96 -17.83
N GLY A 36 -16.21 14.15 -16.81
CA GLY A 36 -16.84 12.83 -16.69
C GLY A 36 -18.37 12.85 -16.60
N LYS A 37 -19.00 14.02 -16.35
CA LYS A 37 -20.45 14.18 -16.28
C LYS A 37 -21.09 14.57 -17.63
N CYS A 38 -20.44 15.43 -18.42
CA CYS A 38 -21.05 16.02 -19.62
C CYS A 38 -20.15 16.13 -20.85
N GLY A 39 -18.92 15.62 -20.79
CA GLY A 39 -17.97 15.56 -21.92
C GLY A 39 -17.31 16.88 -22.31
N SER A 40 -17.66 18.01 -21.69
CA SER A 40 -17.04 19.32 -22.00
C SER A 40 -15.61 19.43 -21.45
N SER A 41 -14.77 20.25 -22.07
CA SER A 41 -13.40 20.48 -21.60
C SER A 41 -13.39 21.05 -20.18
N MET A 42 -12.48 20.55 -19.35
CA MET A 42 -12.26 20.99 -17.97
C MET A 42 -11.27 22.15 -17.93
N GLN A 43 -11.41 23.05 -16.94
CA GLN A 43 -10.49 24.17 -16.71
C GLN A 43 -9.94 24.14 -15.28
N PRO A 44 -8.72 24.65 -15.02
CA PRO A 44 -8.26 24.85 -13.65
C PRO A 44 -9.23 25.69 -12.83
N HIS A 45 -9.34 25.37 -11.54
CA HIS A 45 -10.13 26.17 -10.60
C HIS A 45 -9.62 27.62 -10.57
N ALA A 46 -10.52 28.60 -10.43
CA ALA A 46 -10.19 30.03 -10.46
C ALA A 46 -9.26 30.44 -9.30
N ASN A 47 -9.42 29.79 -8.14
CA ASN A 47 -8.48 29.87 -7.03
C ASN A 47 -7.30 28.93 -7.28
N ALA A 48 -6.12 29.48 -7.56
CA ALA A 48 -4.90 28.70 -7.80
C ALA A 48 -4.42 27.88 -6.60
N ALA A 49 -4.88 28.19 -5.38
CA ALA A 49 -4.61 27.38 -4.19
C ALA A 49 -5.40 26.06 -4.21
N GLU A 50 -6.50 26.00 -4.94
CA GLU A 50 -7.31 24.80 -5.08
C GLU A 50 -6.81 23.92 -6.22
N ARG A 51 -6.37 22.72 -5.86
CA ARG A 51 -5.96 21.69 -6.82
C ARG A 51 -7.21 20.98 -7.34
N ALA A 52 -7.98 21.67 -8.18
CA ALA A 52 -9.18 21.14 -8.79
C ALA A 52 -9.30 21.56 -10.26
N LEU A 53 -9.98 20.71 -11.04
CA LEU A 53 -10.44 21.04 -12.37
C LEU A 53 -11.96 21.21 -12.32
N VAL A 54 -12.50 22.26 -12.94
CA VAL A 54 -13.92 22.59 -12.95
C VAL A 54 -14.44 22.60 -14.39
N CYS A 55 -15.62 22.01 -14.58
CA CYS A 55 -16.33 22.10 -15.84
C CYS A 55 -17.10 23.43 -15.94
N PRO A 56 -16.79 24.33 -16.87
CA PRO A 56 -17.51 25.61 -17.00
C PRO A 56 -18.96 25.44 -17.46
N LYS A 57 -19.32 24.30 -18.06
CA LYS A 57 -20.67 24.03 -18.56
C LYS A 57 -21.65 23.55 -17.50
N CYS A 58 -21.21 22.66 -16.60
CA CYS A 58 -22.11 22.01 -15.63
C CYS A 58 -21.68 22.17 -14.16
N GLY A 59 -20.57 22.87 -13.89
CA GLY A 59 -20.07 23.13 -12.54
C GLY A 59 -19.43 21.93 -11.83
N TYR A 60 -19.29 20.78 -12.49
CA TYR A 60 -18.63 19.61 -11.89
C TYR A 60 -17.17 19.91 -11.55
N ALA A 61 -16.77 19.65 -10.31
CA ALA A 61 -15.39 19.76 -9.83
C ALA A 61 -14.78 18.36 -9.69
N ALA A 62 -13.58 18.18 -10.26
CA ALA A 62 -12.74 17.02 -10.05
C ALA A 62 -11.55 17.41 -9.18
N TYR A 63 -11.21 16.55 -8.22
CA TYR A 63 -10.02 16.67 -7.39
C TYR A 63 -9.05 15.50 -7.69
N PRO A 64 -7.74 15.66 -7.43
CA PRO A 64 -6.79 14.55 -7.43
C PRO A 64 -7.31 13.41 -6.56
N LYS A 65 -7.27 12.19 -7.09
CA LYS A 65 -7.74 10.99 -6.40
C LYS A 65 -6.54 10.18 -5.94
N LEU A 66 -6.60 9.72 -4.70
CA LEU A 66 -5.70 8.71 -4.17
C LEU A 66 -6.51 7.43 -3.96
N SER A 67 -5.96 6.30 -4.39
CA SER A 67 -6.55 4.99 -4.10
C SER A 67 -5.99 4.46 -2.77
N PRO A 68 -6.81 4.34 -1.71
CA PRO A 68 -6.37 3.75 -0.46
C PRO A 68 -6.15 2.25 -0.61
N ALA A 69 -5.05 1.77 -0.05
CA ALA A 69 -4.73 0.35 0.04
C ALA A 69 -4.17 0.03 1.42
N VAL A 70 -4.55 -1.10 1.99
CA VAL A 70 -4.02 -1.57 3.27
C VAL A 70 -2.82 -2.47 3.04
N ILE A 71 -1.92 -2.54 4.02
CA ILE A 71 -0.83 -3.50 4.07
C ILE A 71 -0.67 -3.97 5.52
N VAL A 72 -0.59 -5.28 5.73
CA VAL A 72 -0.64 -5.83 7.10
C VAL A 72 0.49 -6.81 7.39
N LEU A 73 1.19 -6.58 8.50
CA LEU A 73 2.11 -7.55 9.08
C LEU A 73 1.34 -8.42 10.07
N VAL A 74 1.16 -9.69 9.71
CA VAL A 74 0.48 -10.68 10.55
C VAL A 74 1.52 -11.51 11.30
N THR A 75 1.43 -11.55 12.63
CA THR A 75 2.30 -12.37 13.49
C THR A 75 1.63 -13.67 13.91
N LYS A 76 2.41 -14.73 14.07
CA LYS A 76 2.00 -16.00 14.71
C LYS A 76 3.14 -16.48 15.61
N GLY A 77 3.07 -16.11 16.89
CA GLY A 77 4.20 -16.29 17.81
C GLY A 77 5.41 -15.46 17.36
N ASN A 78 6.56 -16.11 17.16
CA ASN A 78 7.79 -15.48 16.68
C ASN A 78 7.96 -15.49 15.16
N LYS A 79 6.86 -15.70 14.41
CA LYS A 79 6.85 -15.73 12.95
C LYS A 79 5.97 -14.63 12.37
N ILE A 80 6.27 -14.22 11.15
CA ILE A 80 5.41 -13.36 10.33
C ILE A 80 4.92 -14.09 9.09
N LEU A 81 3.72 -13.74 8.63
CA LEU A 81 3.22 -14.16 7.32
C LEU A 81 3.90 -13.31 6.24
N LEU A 82 4.45 -13.97 5.25
CA LEU A 82 4.86 -13.35 3.99
C LEU A 82 4.24 -14.13 2.82
N GLN A 83 4.03 -13.43 1.71
CA GLN A 83 3.41 -13.95 0.49
C GLN A 83 4.19 -13.53 -0.75
N ARG A 84 4.00 -14.28 -1.84
CA ARG A 84 4.60 -14.04 -3.14
C ARG A 84 3.51 -13.97 -4.21
N ASN A 85 3.41 -12.82 -4.89
CA ASN A 85 2.32 -12.57 -5.85
C ASN A 85 2.70 -13.00 -7.27
N THR A 86 1.70 -13.32 -8.09
CA THR A 86 1.81 -13.71 -9.51
C THR A 86 2.35 -12.59 -10.40
N HIS A 87 1.96 -11.34 -10.11
CA HIS A 87 2.09 -10.20 -11.03
C HIS A 87 3.35 -9.35 -10.90
N TYR A 88 4.16 -9.55 -9.85
CA TYR A 88 5.38 -8.77 -9.67
C TYR A 88 6.57 -9.38 -10.42
N LYS A 89 7.19 -8.59 -11.31
CA LYS A 89 8.49 -8.90 -11.93
C LYS A 89 9.62 -9.12 -10.91
N PHE A 90 9.39 -8.71 -9.66
CA PHE A 90 10.27 -8.94 -8.52
C PHE A 90 9.72 -10.13 -7.72
N ARG A 91 10.49 -11.21 -7.60
CA ARG A 91 10.11 -12.46 -6.93
C ARG A 91 10.11 -12.36 -5.40
N ASN A 92 10.03 -11.15 -4.86
CA ASN A 92 10.28 -10.89 -3.46
C ASN A 92 9.03 -11.24 -2.65
N TRP A 93 9.26 -11.78 -1.47
CA TRP A 93 8.21 -12.03 -0.50
C TRP A 93 7.83 -10.72 0.18
N THR A 94 6.54 -10.47 0.37
CA THR A 94 6.01 -9.23 0.94
C THR A 94 4.87 -9.52 1.93
N LEU A 95 4.42 -8.47 2.61
CA LEU A 95 3.22 -8.50 3.45
C LEU A 95 1.95 -8.55 2.59
N VAL A 96 0.86 -9.09 3.16
CA VAL A 96 -0.50 -9.05 2.59
C VAL A 96 -0.91 -7.60 2.35
N ALA A 97 -1.42 -7.28 1.17
CA ALA A 97 -1.82 -5.92 0.82
C ALA A 97 -2.84 -5.87 -0.31
N GLY A 98 -3.87 -5.04 -0.17
CA GLY A 98 -4.87 -4.83 -1.21
C GLY A 98 -5.64 -3.54 -1.06
N PHE A 99 -6.50 -3.25 -2.04
CA PHE A 99 -7.21 -1.98 -2.11
C PHE A 99 -8.40 -1.96 -1.13
N VAL A 100 -8.72 -0.77 -0.63
CA VAL A 100 -9.92 -0.59 0.19
C VAL A 100 -11.11 -0.37 -0.73
N ASP A 101 -12.19 -1.11 -0.49
CA ASP A 101 -13.35 -1.11 -1.35
C ASP A 101 -14.37 -0.01 -1.00
N ALA A 102 -15.30 0.27 -1.91
CA ALA A 102 -16.29 1.32 -1.69
C ALA A 102 -17.24 0.97 -0.51
N GLY A 103 -17.22 1.81 0.53
CA GLY A 103 -18.02 1.59 1.73
C GLY A 103 -17.33 0.73 2.79
N GLU A 104 -16.09 0.34 2.55
CA GLU A 104 -15.26 -0.44 3.46
C GLU A 104 -14.39 0.49 4.34
N ASN A 105 -14.21 0.14 5.62
CA ASN A 105 -13.21 0.78 6.46
C ASN A 105 -11.86 0.04 6.35
N PHE A 106 -10.79 0.61 6.91
CA PHE A 106 -9.47 0.02 6.75
C PHE A 106 -9.31 -1.30 7.50
N GLU A 107 -9.95 -1.44 8.65
CA GLU A 107 -9.91 -2.66 9.45
C GLU A 107 -10.62 -3.84 8.76
N ASP A 108 -11.75 -3.57 8.11
CA ASP A 108 -12.51 -4.55 7.33
C ASP A 108 -11.74 -4.93 6.07
N ALA A 109 -11.11 -3.97 5.38
CA ALA A 109 -10.21 -4.25 4.25
C ALA A 109 -9.06 -5.17 4.68
N VAL A 110 -8.40 -4.89 5.81
CA VAL A 110 -7.34 -5.78 6.33
C VAL A 110 -7.86 -7.20 6.55
N ARG A 111 -9.06 -7.35 7.11
CA ARG A 111 -9.65 -8.68 7.37
C ARG A 111 -10.02 -9.41 6.08
N ARG A 112 -10.62 -8.69 5.14
CA ARG A 112 -11.00 -9.23 3.83
C ARG A 112 -9.78 -9.69 3.06
N GLU A 113 -8.79 -8.82 2.87
CA GLU A 113 -7.56 -9.14 2.11
C GLU A 113 -6.81 -10.33 2.72
N VAL A 114 -6.68 -10.39 4.06
CA VAL A 114 -6.04 -11.54 4.72
C VAL A 114 -6.86 -12.83 4.54
N MET A 115 -8.18 -12.75 4.59
CA MET A 115 -9.04 -13.91 4.35
C MET A 115 -8.94 -14.39 2.90
N GLU A 116 -9.06 -13.48 1.94
CA GLU A 116 -9.02 -13.75 0.50
C GLU A 116 -7.67 -14.35 0.09
N GLU A 117 -6.55 -13.71 0.46
CA GLU A 117 -5.23 -14.11 -0.03
C GLU A 117 -4.57 -15.24 0.79
N ALA A 118 -4.96 -15.43 2.06
CA ALA A 118 -4.26 -16.34 2.98
C ALA A 118 -5.17 -17.35 3.70
N SER A 119 -6.50 -17.27 3.56
CA SER A 119 -7.47 -18.17 4.22
C SER A 119 -7.33 -18.25 5.75
N ILE A 120 -6.94 -17.15 6.40
CA ILE A 120 -6.79 -17.06 7.86
C ILE A 120 -7.57 -15.87 8.43
N GLU A 121 -7.89 -15.95 9.73
CA GLU A 121 -8.44 -14.84 10.47
C GLU A 121 -7.37 -14.15 11.31
N VAL A 122 -7.54 -12.85 11.50
CA VAL A 122 -6.65 -12.01 12.31
C VAL A 122 -7.40 -11.27 13.40
N ARG A 123 -6.69 -10.90 14.47
CA ARG A 123 -7.19 -10.11 15.60
C ARG A 123 -6.18 -9.03 15.99
N ASP A 124 -6.59 -8.17 16.93
CA ASP A 124 -5.75 -7.13 17.52
C ASP A 124 -5.06 -6.22 16.48
N LEU A 125 -5.85 -5.75 15.51
CA LEU A 125 -5.37 -4.82 14.49
C LEU A 125 -4.88 -3.53 15.16
N ARG A 126 -3.67 -3.12 14.79
CA ARG A 126 -3.03 -1.88 15.26
C ARG A 126 -2.47 -1.12 14.08
N TYR A 127 -2.86 0.14 13.95
CA TYR A 127 -2.26 1.03 12.96
C TYR A 127 -0.75 1.17 13.22
N PHE A 128 0.05 1.07 12.16
CA PHE A 128 1.50 1.23 12.17
C PHE A 128 1.91 2.60 11.62
N GLY A 129 1.39 2.96 10.45
CA GLY A 129 1.84 4.13 9.71
C GLY A 129 1.25 4.17 8.31
N SER A 130 1.62 5.17 7.51
CA SER A 130 1.16 5.29 6.12
C SER A 130 2.28 5.75 5.20
N GLN A 131 2.21 5.39 3.93
CA GLN A 131 3.16 5.83 2.91
C GLN A 131 2.45 6.15 1.60
N THR A 132 2.73 7.31 1.01
CA THR A 132 2.34 7.62 -0.36
C THR A 132 3.04 6.69 -1.33
N TRP A 133 2.29 6.07 -2.23
CA TRP A 133 2.80 5.09 -3.19
C TRP A 133 2.39 5.49 -4.62
N PRO A 134 3.19 6.33 -5.30
CA PRO A 134 2.81 7.06 -6.53
C PRO A 134 2.90 6.19 -7.79
N PHE A 135 2.43 4.96 -7.69
CA PHE A 135 2.50 3.93 -8.73
C PHE A 135 1.15 3.20 -8.83
N PRO A 136 0.08 3.80 -9.40
CA PRO A 136 0.05 5.11 -10.08
C PRO A 136 -0.29 6.31 -9.19
N SER A 137 -1.18 6.18 -8.19
CA SER A 137 -1.54 7.23 -7.23
C SER A 137 -2.20 6.62 -5.98
N ASN A 138 -1.46 5.81 -5.23
CA ASN A 138 -1.98 5.06 -4.09
C ASN A 138 -1.50 5.67 -2.77
N ILE A 139 -2.21 5.40 -1.69
CA ILE A 139 -1.71 5.57 -0.33
C ILE A 139 -1.81 4.23 0.38
N MET A 140 -0.68 3.77 0.94
CA MET A 140 -0.61 2.54 1.71
C MET A 140 -0.86 2.85 3.18
N ILE A 141 -1.78 2.13 3.82
CA ILE A 141 -2.11 2.21 5.23
C ILE A 141 -1.63 0.92 5.90
N GLY A 142 -0.58 1.04 6.73
CA GLY A 142 0.06 -0.07 7.40
C GLY A 142 -0.62 -0.47 8.70
N PHE A 143 -0.89 -1.76 8.85
CA PHE A 143 -1.41 -2.38 10.08
C PHE A 143 -0.51 -3.51 10.56
N ARG A 144 -0.56 -3.77 11.87
CA ARG A 144 -0.10 -5.02 12.46
C ARG A 144 -1.30 -5.79 12.96
N ALA A 145 -1.24 -7.12 12.89
CA ALA A 145 -2.29 -7.98 13.42
C ALA A 145 -1.71 -9.30 13.93
N GLU A 146 -2.45 -9.99 14.80
CA GLU A 146 -2.11 -11.32 15.29
C GLU A 146 -2.97 -12.37 14.60
N TYR A 147 -2.37 -13.50 14.24
CA TYR A 147 -3.10 -14.69 13.79
C TYR A 147 -4.13 -15.12 14.85
N ALA A 148 -5.36 -15.32 14.42
CA ALA A 148 -6.46 -15.80 15.26
C ALA A 148 -6.79 -17.27 14.97
N SER A 149 -7.06 -17.61 13.71
CA SER A 149 -7.54 -18.95 13.32
C SER A 149 -7.33 -19.20 11.81
N GLY A 150 -7.68 -20.41 11.35
CA GLY A 150 -7.61 -20.79 9.92
C GLY A 150 -6.36 -21.57 9.51
N GLU A 151 -6.38 -22.12 8.31
CA GLU A 151 -5.28 -22.89 7.71
C GLU A 151 -4.69 -22.11 6.54
N LEU A 152 -3.40 -21.78 6.64
CA LEU A 152 -2.73 -20.91 5.67
C LEU A 152 -2.75 -21.57 4.28
N THR A 153 -3.50 -20.95 3.37
CA THR A 153 -3.63 -21.39 1.99
C THR A 153 -3.63 -20.17 1.09
N ALA A 154 -2.76 -20.16 0.08
CA ALA A 154 -2.76 -19.11 -0.93
C ALA A 154 -3.97 -19.28 -1.87
N ASP A 155 -4.53 -18.17 -2.34
CA ASP A 155 -5.69 -18.17 -3.26
C ASP A 155 -5.39 -18.82 -4.63
N GLY A 156 -4.13 -18.80 -5.07
CA GLY A 156 -3.71 -19.27 -6.39
C GLY A 156 -4.05 -18.32 -7.54
N GLU A 157 -4.66 -17.17 -7.26
CA GLU A 157 -5.03 -16.15 -8.25
C GLU A 157 -4.04 -14.97 -8.17
N GLU A 158 -4.01 -14.27 -7.04
CA GLU A 158 -3.09 -13.16 -6.80
C GLU A 158 -1.80 -13.63 -6.14
N VAL A 159 -1.89 -14.61 -5.26
CA VAL A 159 -0.80 -15.16 -4.44
C VAL A 159 -0.48 -16.59 -4.86
N VAL A 160 0.78 -16.84 -5.25
CA VAL A 160 1.24 -18.19 -5.62
C VAL A 160 1.82 -18.96 -4.44
N GLU A 161 2.25 -18.26 -3.40
CA GLU A 161 2.94 -18.87 -2.26
C GLU A 161 2.78 -18.01 -1.02
N SER A 162 2.47 -18.65 0.10
CA SER A 162 2.35 -18.02 1.42
C SER A 162 3.12 -18.85 2.44
N GLY A 163 3.77 -18.19 3.42
CA GLY A 163 4.57 -18.89 4.42
C GLY A 163 4.74 -18.13 5.72
N TRP A 164 4.94 -18.89 6.80
CA TRP A 164 5.30 -18.35 8.12
C TRP A 164 6.82 -18.36 8.30
N PHE A 165 7.41 -17.19 8.46
CA PHE A 165 8.86 -17.03 8.55
C PHE A 165 9.26 -16.44 9.90
N ASP A 166 10.22 -17.08 10.57
CA ASP A 166 10.90 -16.51 11.73
C ASP A 166 12.08 -15.63 11.29
N LYS A 167 12.67 -14.92 12.26
CA LYS A 167 13.84 -14.05 12.03
C LYS A 167 15.01 -14.80 11.38
N ALA A 168 15.21 -16.08 11.72
CA ALA A 168 16.38 -16.85 11.26
C ALA A 168 16.24 -17.31 9.80
N ASN A 169 15.01 -17.42 9.31
CA ASN A 169 14.70 -17.98 8.00
C ASN A 169 13.92 -17.02 7.09
N LEU A 170 14.14 -15.71 7.22
CA LEU A 170 13.49 -14.74 6.33
C LEU A 170 13.93 -14.94 4.87
N PRO A 171 12.99 -14.93 3.91
CA PRO A 171 13.31 -14.94 2.49
C PRO A 171 13.82 -13.57 2.02
N GLU A 172 13.98 -13.39 0.72
CA GLU A 172 14.22 -12.06 0.16
C GLU A 172 13.00 -11.15 0.35
N ILE A 173 13.13 -10.18 1.25
CA ILE A 173 12.11 -9.20 1.64
C ILE A 173 12.18 -7.91 0.80
N PRO A 174 11.19 -6.99 0.90
CA PRO A 174 11.17 -5.76 0.11
C PRO A 174 12.37 -4.84 0.38
N LEU A 175 12.68 -3.98 -0.60
CA LEU A 175 13.77 -3.00 -0.50
C LEU A 175 13.51 -1.96 0.60
N LYS A 176 14.60 -1.46 1.18
CA LYS A 176 14.57 -0.34 2.12
C LYS A 176 13.92 0.89 1.49
N GLY A 177 13.20 1.65 2.30
CA GLY A 177 12.40 2.80 1.87
C GLY A 177 10.92 2.48 1.60
N SER A 178 10.52 1.20 1.53
CA SER A 178 9.10 0.82 1.47
C SER A 178 8.49 0.64 2.86
N ILE A 179 7.19 0.88 3.01
CA ILE A 179 6.45 0.67 4.26
C ILE A 179 6.46 -0.81 4.66
N ALA A 180 6.37 -1.73 3.69
CA ALA A 180 6.50 -3.16 3.92
C ALA A 180 7.83 -3.49 4.61
N ARG A 181 8.94 -2.92 4.09
CA ARG A 181 10.25 -3.10 4.70
C ARG A 181 10.36 -2.44 6.06
N ALA A 182 9.84 -1.23 6.24
CA ALA A 182 9.83 -0.55 7.54
C ALA A 182 9.08 -1.36 8.62
N MET A 183 7.96 -2.00 8.26
CA MET A 183 7.19 -2.85 9.16
C MET A 183 7.96 -4.11 9.56
N ILE A 184 8.61 -4.77 8.60
CA ILE A 184 9.45 -5.96 8.85
C ILE A 184 10.67 -5.60 9.70
N ASP A 185 11.35 -4.49 9.39
CA ASP A 185 12.52 -4.01 10.16
C ASP A 185 12.11 -3.72 11.62
N ALA A 186 10.97 -3.05 11.85
CA ALA A 186 10.47 -2.79 13.20
C ALA A 186 10.12 -4.09 13.96
N TRP A 187 9.55 -5.09 13.29
CA TRP A 187 9.32 -6.40 13.90
C TRP A 187 10.63 -7.11 14.26
N LEU A 188 11.66 -7.04 13.40
CA LEU A 188 12.98 -7.59 13.68
C LEU A 188 13.64 -6.96 14.91
N GLU A 189 13.58 -5.63 15.03
CA GLU A 189 14.11 -4.90 16.19
C GLU A 189 13.44 -5.33 17.51
N GLU A 190 12.13 -5.59 17.47
CA GLU A 190 11.36 -6.10 18.62
C GLU A 190 11.79 -7.51 19.02
N GLN A 191 12.04 -8.40 18.05
CA GLN A 191 12.57 -9.74 18.34
C GLN A 191 13.95 -9.66 18.99
N ASP A 192 14.77 -8.70 18.60
CA ASP A 192 16.13 -8.52 19.12
C ASP A 192 16.13 -7.92 20.53
N ALA A 193 15.16 -7.06 20.83
CA ALA A 193 14.94 -6.60 22.20
C ALA A 193 14.47 -7.75 23.10
N ALA A 194 13.47 -8.52 22.67
CA ALA A 194 12.94 -9.64 23.45
C ALA A 194 13.98 -10.73 23.74
N GLN A 195 14.93 -10.98 22.82
CA GLN A 195 16.03 -11.94 23.04
C GLN A 195 17.12 -11.43 23.99
N ARG A 196 17.30 -10.11 24.13
CA ARG A 196 18.26 -9.52 25.07
C ARG A 196 17.76 -9.51 26.50
N ASP A 197 16.44 -9.47 26.67
CA ASP A 197 15.77 -9.41 27.97
C ASP A 197 15.39 -10.79 28.53
N ALA A 198 15.66 -11.87 27.79
CA ALA A 198 15.40 -13.28 28.16
C ALA A 198 16.66 -13.98 28.68
#